data_AF-A0A959QB73-F1
#
_entry.id   AF-A0A959QB73-F1
#
_cell.length_a   1.000
_cell.length_b   1.000
_cell.length_c   1.000
_cell.angle_alpha   90.00
_cell.angle_beta   90.00
_cell.angle_gamma   90.00
#
_symmetry.space_group_name_H-M   'P 1'
#
loop_
_entity.id
_entity.type
_entity.pdbx_description
1 polymer ?
#
loop_
_entity_poly.entity_id
_entity_poly.type
_entity_poly.pdbx_seq_one_letter_code
_entity_poly.pdbx_strand_id
1 'polypeptide(L)' 'MQIQTKFIEVAQIRRIGIQNLQYDESFPGKMKQVHGARWAPEHRCWHIAESIEAWRQFRELFPQDEIIYQEG' A
#
# COMPACT_ATOMS: atom_id res chain seq x y z
N MET A 1 -11.56 6.23 4.45
CA MET A 1 -11.52 5.64 3.10
C MET A 1 -11.20 4.16 3.25
N GLN A 2 -11.51 3.33 2.24
CA GLN A 2 -11.23 1.89 2.29
C GLN A 2 -9.96 1.58 1.51
N ILE A 3 -8.98 1.00 2.21
CA ILE A 3 -7.72 0.57 1.63
C ILE A 3 -7.67 -0.95 1.65
N GLN A 4 -7.54 -1.53 0.47
CA GLN A 4 -7.31 -2.95 0.33
C GLN A 4 -5.81 -3.22 0.33
N THR A 5 -5.41 -4.26 1.07
CA THR A 5 -4.04 -4.77 1.06
C THR A 5 -4.00 -6.23 0.62
N LYS A 6 -2.96 -6.61 -0.10
CA LYS A 6 -2.69 -7.99 -0.53
C LYS A 6 -1.19 -8.21 -0.65
N PHE A 7 -0.72 -9.45 -0.55
CA PHE A 7 0.66 -9.75 -0.92
C PHE A 7 0.81 -9.76 -2.44
N ILE A 8 1.90 -9.16 -2.92
CA ILE A 8 2.30 -9.21 -4.33
C ILE A 8 3.78 -9.56 -4.43
N GLU A 9 4.19 -10.04 -5.59
CA GLU A 9 5.59 -10.25 -5.91
C GLU A 9 6.05 -9.20 -6.91
N VAL A 10 7.14 -8.50 -6.58
CA VAL A 10 7.77 -7.50 -7.45
C VAL A 10 9.26 -7.81 -7.49
N ALA A 11 9.78 -8.12 -8.68
CA ALA A 11 11.17 -8.52 -8.89
C ALA A 11 11.61 -9.66 -7.95
N GLN A 12 10.81 -10.72 -7.84
CA GLN A 12 11.06 -11.89 -6.99
C GLN A 12 11.08 -11.61 -5.48
N ILE A 13 10.61 -10.43 -5.05
CA ILE A 13 10.54 -10.05 -3.65
C ILE A 13 9.07 -9.90 -3.27
N ARG A 14 8.67 -10.54 -2.17
CA ARG A 14 7.33 -10.40 -1.58
C ARG A 14 7.16 -9.00 -0.98
N ARG A 15 6.02 -8.39 -1.27
CA ARG A 15 5.69 -7.01 -0.91
C ARG A 15 4.22 -6.90 -0.52
N ILE A 16 3.89 -5.84 0.20
CA ILE A 16 2.50 -5.51 0.54
C ILE A 16 1.99 -4.56 -0.55
N GLY A 17 1.07 -5.04 -1.37
CA GLY A 17 0.29 -4.24 -2.32
C GLY A 17 -0.82 -3.50 -1.59
N ILE A 18 -1.03 -2.25 -1.96
CA ILE A 18 -1.93 -1.29 -1.32
C ILE A 18 -2.74 -0.61 -2.41
N GLN A 19 -4.06 -0.77 -2.35
CA GLN A 19 -4.99 -0.22 -3.30
C GLN A 19 -6.07 0.57 -2.56
N ASN A 20 -6.26 1.80 -2.99
CA ASN A 20 -7.40 2.59 -2.56
C ASN A 20 -8.65 2.14 -3.34
N LEU A 21 -9.72 1.78 -2.63
CA LEU A 21 -10.99 1.36 -3.23
C LEU A 21 -11.91 2.53 -3.61
N GLN A 22 -11.60 3.73 -3.13
CA GLN A 22 -12.34 4.95 -3.40
C GLN A 22 -11.41 5.97 -4.07
N TYR A 23 -11.93 6.94 -4.82
CA TYR A 23 -11.06 7.99 -5.34
C TYR A 23 -10.65 8.93 -4.21
N ASP A 24 -9.34 9.07 -3.99
CA ASP A 24 -8.74 10.10 -3.13
C ASP A 24 -7.51 10.66 -3.85
N GLU A 25 -7.58 11.93 -4.24
CA GLU A 25 -6.49 12.62 -4.95
C GLU A 25 -5.23 12.79 -4.09
N SER A 26 -5.37 12.79 -2.76
CA SER A 26 -4.26 12.87 -1.82
C SER A 26 -3.52 11.55 -1.66
N PHE A 27 -4.16 10.43 -2.03
CA PHE A 27 -3.64 9.08 -1.79
C PHE A 27 -2.28 8.82 -2.44
N PRO A 28 -2.05 9.13 -3.74
CA PRO A 28 -0.72 8.98 -4.34
C PRO A 28 0.34 9.86 -3.68
N GLY A 29 -0.04 11.06 -3.22
CA GLY A 29 0.84 11.99 -2.51
C GLY A 29 1.29 11.43 -1.15
N LYS A 30 0.35 10.86 -0.39
CA LYS A 30 0.64 10.17 0.87
C LYS A 30 1.48 8.91 0.66
N MET A 31 1.15 8.08 -0.33
CA MET A 31 1.92 6.86 -0.63
C MET A 31 3.39 7.16 -0.95
N LYS A 32 3.69 8.25 -1.66
CA LYS A 32 5.07 8.68 -1.93
C LYS A 32 5.87 9.06 -0.68
N GLN A 33 5.21 9.35 0.45
CA GLN A 33 5.88 9.65 1.72
C GLN A 33 6.32 8.38 2.46
N VAL A 34 5.73 7.22 2.15
CA VAL A 34 6.17 5.95 2.72
C VAL A 34 7.49 5.54 2.07
N HIS A 35 8.52 5.32 2.90
CA HIS A 35 9.84 4.98 2.40
C HIS A 35 9.83 3.68 1.60
N GLY A 36 10.36 3.73 0.38
CA GLY A 36 10.41 2.56 -0.51
C GLY A 36 9.07 2.18 -1.15
N ALA A 37 8.02 3.00 -1.00
CA ALA A 37 6.77 2.81 -1.74
C ALA A 37 6.95 3.09 -3.22
N ARG A 38 6.40 2.23 -4.07
CA ARG A 38 6.40 2.39 -5.53
C ARG A 38 5.06 1.98 -6.12
N TRP A 39 4.74 2.53 -7.28
CA TRP A 39 3.60 2.08 -8.07
C TRP A 39 3.99 0.85 -8.90
N ALA A 40 3.22 -0.23 -8.81
CA ALA A 40 3.37 -1.41 -9.66
C ALA A 40 2.25 -1.40 -10.73
N PRO A 41 2.54 -1.01 -11.98
CA PRO A 41 1.53 -0.92 -13.03
C PRO A 41 0.92 -2.29 -13.38
N GLU A 42 1.68 -3.39 -13.25
CA GLU A 42 1.23 -4.75 -13.52
C GLU A 42 0.16 -5.20 -12.51
N HIS A 43 0.31 -4.76 -11.25
CA HIS A 43 -0.60 -5.09 -10.16
C HIS A 43 -1.68 -4.03 -9.92
N ARG A 44 -1.56 -2.88 -10.60
CA ARG A 44 -2.42 -1.68 -10.45
C ARG A 44 -2.56 -1.22 -9.00
N CYS A 45 -1.47 -1.29 -8.24
CA CYS A 45 -1.46 -0.87 -6.85
C CYS A 45 -0.11 -0.23 -6.47
N TRP A 46 -0.11 0.49 -5.35
CA TRP A 46 1.14 0.85 -4.69
C TRP A 46 1.68 -0.36 -3.94
N HIS A 47 2.98 -0.41 -3.69
CA HIS A 47 3.56 -1.48 -2.89
C HIS A 47 4.69 -1.00 -1.99
N ILE A 48 4.73 -1.55 -0.79
CA ILE A 48 5.74 -1.27 0.23
C ILE A 48 6.51 -2.55 0.58
N ALA A 49 7.61 -2.44 1.31
CA ALA A 49 8.34 -3.62 1.76
C ALA A 49 7.49 -4.39 2.79
N GLU A 50 7.60 -5.71 2.80
CA GLU A 50 7.05 -6.56 3.87
C GLU A 50 7.92 -6.41 5.13
N SER A 51 7.81 -5.24 5.77
CA SER A 51 8.57 -4.86 6.96
C SER A 51 7.67 -4.10 7.93
N ILE A 52 7.94 -4.24 9.22
CA ILE A 52 7.17 -3.58 10.28
C ILE A 52 7.29 -2.06 10.14
N GLU A 53 8.47 -1.56 9.77
CA GLU A 53 8.76 -0.13 9.63
C GLU A 53 7.95 0.49 8.49
N ALA A 54 7.94 -0.14 7.31
CA ALA A 54 7.16 0.35 6.18
C ALA A 54 5.65 0.30 6.48
N TRP A 55 5.20 -0.77 7.15
CA TRP A 55 3.81 -0.89 7.58
C TRP A 55 3.42 0.21 8.59
N ARG A 56 4.30 0.50 9.55
CA ARG A 56 4.08 1.56 10.54
C ARG A 56 3.96 2.94 9.87
N GLN A 57 4.89 3.29 8.98
CA GLN A 57 4.85 4.57 8.24
C GLN A 57 3.55 4.70 7.42
N PHE A 58 3.15 3.61 6.76
CA PHE A 58 1.88 3.56 6.05
C PHE A 58 0.70 3.82 7.01
N ARG A 59 0.63 3.15 8.17
CA ARG A 59 -0.45 3.37 9.16
C ARG A 59 -0.45 4.77 9.77
N GLU A 60 0.70 5.41 9.92
CA GLU A 60 0.81 6.80 10.39
C GLU A 60 0.18 7.79 9.41
N LEU A 61 0.26 7.53 8.09
CA LEU A 61 -0.32 8.36 7.04
C LEU A 61 -1.81 8.09 6.77
N PHE A 62 -2.29 6.90 7.15
CA PHE A 62 -3.67 6.44 6.97
C PHE A 62 -4.27 5.93 8.30
N PRO A 63 -4.30 6.75 9.36
CA PRO A 63 -4.60 6.29 10.72
C PRO A 63 -6.07 5.88 10.93
N GLN A 64 -6.99 6.53 10.21
CA GLN A 64 -8.44 6.32 10.34
C GLN A 64 -9.02 5.49 9.18
N ASP A 65 -8.19 5.06 8.24
CA ASP A 65 -8.65 4.30 7.10
C ASP A 65 -8.87 2.85 7.46
N GLU A 66 -9.99 2.32 6.97
CA GLU A 66 -10.36 0.93 7.10
C GLU A 66 -9.46 0.09 6.17
N ILE A 67 -8.73 -0.84 6.76
CA ILE A 67 -7.87 -1.76 6.02
C ILE A 67 -8.58 -3.09 5.85
N ILE A 68 -8.77 -3.47 4.59
CA ILE A 68 -9.29 -4.76 4.20
C ILE A 68 -8.10 -5.61 3.74
N TYR A 69 -7.87 -6.72 4.43
CA TYR A 69 -6.90 -7.72 3.99
C TYR A 69 -7.59 -8.65 2.99
N GLN A 70 -7.12 -8.66 1.74
CA GLN A 70 -7.55 -9.67 0.79
C GLN A 70 -6.59 -10.85 0.88
N GLU A 71 -7.09 -11.98 1.41
CA GLU A 71 -6.44 -13.26 1.23
C GLU A 71 -6.57 -13.67 -0.24
N GLY A 72 -5.45 -14.06 -0.85
CA GLY A 72 -5.38 -14.64 -2.18
C GLY A 72 -5.35 -16.15 -2.08
#